data_AF-A0A564YQ79-F1
#
_entry.id   AF-A0A564YQ79-F1
#
_cell.length_a   1.000
_cell.length_b   1.000
_cell.length_c   1.000
_cell.angle_alpha   90.00
_cell.angle_beta   90.00
_cell.angle_gamma   90.00
#
_symmetry.space_group_name_H-M   'P 1'
#
loop_
_entity.id
_entity.type
_entity.pdbx_description
1 polymer ?
#
loop_
_entity_poly.entity_id
_entity_poly.type
_entity_poly.pdbx_seq_one_letter_code
_entity_poly.pdbx_strand_id
1 'polypeptide(L)' 'MPSEAEIETALKAKAVNGKITVKDVLAALPGLGVATDKVETHLNEKKDANNHVDLGETITFIASL' A
#
# COMPACT_ATOMS: atom_id res chain seq x y z
N MET A 1 2.62 -6.04 -13.32
CA MET A 1 2.48 -5.15 -12.16
C MET A 1 1.43 -4.09 -12.48
N PRO A 2 0.58 -3.72 -11.51
CA PRO A 2 -0.29 -2.55 -11.63
C PRO A 2 0.58 -1.28 -11.78
N SER A 3 0.09 -0.31 -12.54
CA SER A 3 0.71 1.01 -12.66
C SER A 3 0.53 1.82 -11.37
N GLU A 4 1.38 2.81 -11.13
CA GLU A 4 1.24 3.74 -10.00
C GLU A 4 -0.16 4.38 -9.95
N ALA A 5 -0.75 4.70 -11.11
CA ALA A 5 -2.09 5.28 -11.20
C ALA A 5 -3.20 4.30 -10.75
N GLU A 6 -3.07 3.01 -11.06
CA GLU A 6 -4.01 1.97 -10.61
C GLU A 6 -3.90 1.77 -9.09
N ILE A 7 -2.67 1.72 -8.57
CA ILE A 7 -2.41 1.56 -7.13
C ILE A 7 -2.92 2.80 -6.37
N GLU A 8 -2.60 4.00 -6.84
CA GLU A 8 -3.07 5.25 -6.25
C GLU A 8 -4.60 5.28 -6.23
N THR A 9 -5.26 4.91 -7.33
CA THR A 9 -6.72 4.85 -7.39
C THR A 9 -7.30 3.89 -6.35
N ALA A 10 -6.68 2.72 -6.16
CA ALA A 10 -7.13 1.72 -5.20
C ALA A 10 -6.93 2.15 -3.73
N LEU A 11 -5.86 2.90 -3.43
CA LEU A 11 -5.45 3.22 -2.06
C LEU A 11 -5.91 4.62 -1.60
N LYS A 12 -5.95 5.61 -2.50
CA LYS A 12 -6.17 7.03 -2.15
C LYS A 12 -7.51 7.28 -1.47
N ALA A 13 -8.55 6.49 -1.77
CA ALA A 13 -9.86 6.60 -1.13
C ALA A 13 -9.84 6.23 0.37
N LYS A 14 -8.83 5.48 0.82
CA LYS A 14 -8.65 5.04 2.23
C LYS A 14 -7.57 5.84 2.96
N ALA A 15 -6.78 6.62 2.23
CA ALA A 15 -5.70 7.39 2.81
C ALA A 15 -6.20 8.68 3.47
N VAL A 16 -5.58 9.04 4.59
CA VAL A 16 -5.85 10.27 5.34
C VAL A 16 -4.52 10.97 5.59
N ASN A 17 -4.42 12.24 5.18
CA ASN A 17 -3.19 13.04 5.31
C ASN A 17 -1.92 12.35 4.77
N GLY A 18 -2.02 11.73 3.58
CA GLY A 18 -0.88 11.05 2.95
C GLY A 18 -0.47 9.73 3.60
N LYS A 19 -1.22 9.26 4.59
CA LYS A 19 -1.00 7.97 5.26
C LYS A 19 -2.15 7.01 5.02
N ILE A 20 -1.87 5.73 5.06
CA ILE A 20 -2.87 4.66 4.92
C ILE A 20 -2.58 3.53 5.91
N THR A 21 -3.62 2.83 6.37
CA THR A 21 -3.41 1.69 7.28
C THR A 21 -2.83 0.51 6.53
N VAL A 22 -1.94 -0.25 7.17
CA VAL A 22 -1.41 -1.51 6.61
C VAL A 22 -2.57 -2.42 6.16
N LYS A 23 -3.64 -2.49 6.96
CA LYS A 23 -4.83 -3.29 6.67
C LYS A 23 -5.52 -2.88 5.36
N ASP A 24 -5.69 -1.59 5.12
CA ASP A 24 -6.33 -1.09 3.89
C ASP A 24 -5.47 -1.37 2.66
N VAL A 25 -4.15 -1.26 2.78
CA VAL A 25 -3.23 -1.62 1.69
C VAL A 25 -3.36 -3.11 1.35
N LEU A 26 -3.25 -3.99 2.37
CA LEU A 26 -3.34 -5.44 2.15
C LEU A 26 -4.70 -5.86 1.57
N ALA A 27 -5.78 -5.18 1.93
CA ALA A 27 -7.11 -5.42 1.38
C ALA A 27 -7.23 -5.06 -0.11
N ALA A 28 -6.41 -4.11 -0.61
CA ALA A 28 -6.42 -3.69 -2.01
C ALA A 28 -5.57 -4.58 -2.93
N LEU A 29 -4.54 -5.25 -2.40
CA LEU A 29 -3.59 -6.05 -3.20
C LEU A 29 -4.23 -7.15 -4.06
N PRO A 30 -5.24 -7.92 -3.59
CA PRO A 30 -5.88 -8.93 -4.43
C PRO A 30 -6.55 -8.34 -5.67
N GLY A 31 -7.12 -7.13 -5.57
CA GLY A 31 -7.73 -6.41 -6.70
C GLY A 31 -6.70 -5.88 -7.70
N LEU A 32 -5.45 -5.73 -7.26
CA LEU A 32 -4.33 -5.27 -8.09
C LEU A 32 -3.50 -6.44 -8.66
N GLY A 33 -3.83 -7.69 -8.31
CA GLY A 33 -3.06 -8.87 -8.73
C GLY A 33 -1.65 -8.92 -8.16
N VAL A 34 -1.40 -8.30 -7.00
CA VAL A 34 -0.09 -8.23 -6.35
C VAL A 34 0.00 -9.26 -5.22
N ALA A 35 1.14 -9.95 -5.13
CA ALA A 35 1.41 -10.90 -4.06
C ALA A 35 1.55 -10.17 -2.70
N THR A 36 0.78 -10.64 -1.72
CA THR A 36 0.64 -10.00 -0.41
C THR A 36 1.89 -10.13 0.47
N ASP A 37 2.63 -11.22 0.32
CA ASP A 37 3.79 -11.60 1.14
C ASP A 37 4.90 -10.53 1.19
N LYS A 38 5.33 -10.05 0.02
CA LYS A 38 6.39 -9.02 -0.07
C LYS A 38 5.92 -7.67 0.42
N VAL A 39 4.68 -7.31 0.10
CA VAL A 39 4.09 -6.03 0.51
C VAL A 39 3.87 -6.01 2.02
N GLU A 40 3.33 -7.08 2.59
CA GLU A 40 3.09 -7.18 4.03
C GLU A 40 4.38 -7.06 4.84
N THR A 41 5.46 -7.70 4.39
CA THR A 41 6.78 -7.58 5.04
C THR A 41 7.24 -6.12 5.03
N HIS A 42 7.23 -5.47 3.87
CA HIS A 42 7.62 -4.07 3.72
C HIS A 42 6.78 -3.12 4.57
N LEU A 43 5.45 -3.29 4.56
CA LEU A 43 4.52 -2.48 5.34
C LEU A 43 4.75 -2.65 6.85
N ASN A 44 5.02 -3.86 7.32
CA ASN A 44 5.29 -4.12 8.74
C ASN A 44 6.60 -3.49 9.22
N GLU A 45 7.61 -3.36 8.35
CA GLU A 45 8.86 -2.66 8.65
C GLU A 45 8.71 -1.14 8.67
N LYS A 46 7.79 -0.60 7.85
CA LYS A 46 7.62 0.85 7.63
C LYS A 46 6.49 1.49 8.43
N LYS A 47 5.61 0.69 9.04
CA LYS A 47 4.47 1.22 9.78
C LYS A 47 4.88 2.01 11.03
N ASP A 48 4.11 3.04 11.34
CA ASP A 48 4.20 3.75 12.60
C ASP A 48 3.47 2.99 13.73
N ALA A 49 3.54 3.53 14.95
CA ALA A 49 2.90 2.94 16.15
C ALA A 49 1.37 2.76 16.02
N ASN A 50 0.74 3.45 15.06
CA ASN A 50 -0.70 3.36 14.79
C ASN A 50 -1.02 2.42 13.61
N ASN A 51 -0.04 1.66 13.11
CA ASN A 51 -0.15 0.81 11.93
C ASN A 51 -0.46 1.58 10.63
N HIS A 52 0.01 2.82 10.52
CA HIS A 52 -0.04 3.57 9.27
C HIS A 52 1.31 3.58 8.55
N VAL A 53 1.27 3.61 7.23
CA VAL A 53 2.42 3.77 6.35
C VAL A 53 2.24 5.02 5.48
N ASP A 54 3.34 5.52 4.92
CA ASP A 54 3.29 6.56 3.90
C ASP A 54 2.66 6.02 2.61
N LEU A 55 1.66 6.72 2.09
CA LEU A 55 0.96 6.32 0.88
C LEU A 55 1.87 6.36 -0.35
N GLY A 56 2.69 7.41 -0.49
CA GLY A 56 3.57 7.60 -1.63
C GLY A 56 4.63 6.51 -1.72
N GLU A 57 5.34 6.27 -0.60
CA GLU A 57 6.32 5.18 -0.51
C GLU A 57 5.67 3.82 -0.81
N THR A 58 4.46 3.59 -0.31
CA THR A 58 3.72 2.34 -0.55
C THR A 58 3.37 2.16 -2.02
N ILE A 59 2.89 3.22 -2.70
CA ILE A 59 2.57 3.19 -4.13
C ILE A 59 3.82 2.87 -4.95
N THR A 60 4.91 3.60 -4.71
CA THR A 60 6.18 3.39 -5.42
C THR A 60 6.73 1.99 -5.20
N PHE A 61 6.65 1.47 -3.96
CA PHE A 61 7.08 0.10 -3.67
C PHE A 61 6.26 -0.93 -4.44
N ILE A 62 4.93 -0.87 -4.36
CA ILE A 62 4.04 -1.83 -5.04
C ILE A 62 4.24 -1.79 -6.57
N ALA A 63 4.44 -0.60 -7.14
CA ALA A 63 4.72 -0.43 -8.57
C ALA A 63 6.08 -0.99 -9.00
N SER A 64 7.03 -1.12 -8.08
CA SER A 64 8.40 -1.60 -8.33
C SER A 64 8.58 -3.12 -8.22
N LEU A 65 7.59 -3.83 -7.68
CA LEU A 65 7.64 -5.28 -7.47
C LEU A 65 7.73 -6.05 -8.78
#